data_AF-E8R952-F1
#
_entry.id   AF-E8R952-F1
#
_cell.length_a   1.000
_cell.length_b   1.000
_cell.length_c   1.000
_cell.angle_alpha   90.00
_cell.angle_beta   90.00
_cell.angle_gamma   90.00
#
_symmetry.space_group_name_H-M   'P 1'
#
loop_
_entity.id
_entity.type
_entity.pdbx_description
1 polymer ?
#
loop_
_entity_poly.entity_id
_entity_poly.type
_entity_poly.pdbx_seq_one_letter_code
_entity_poly.pdbx_strand_id
1 'polypeptide(L)'
;MKKTTHVLLAAALGSYIGSDIASSLTALTVAGLASLIPDIDVHFKHRRTLHNIFALSLCILGAAFLLRYLKVYNTLILEAIAVGWLSHILADMLNIQGVRLLHPFSDASFSLKIARSNNPVLNITLSLLSITLITLRLKELLHIA
;
A
#
# COMPACT_ATOMS: atom_id res chain seq x y z
N MET A 1 1.89 -9.54 6.20
CA MET A 1 0.80 -9.55 7.22
C MET A 1 -0.41 -10.25 6.60
N LYS A 2 -1.61 -10.20 7.20
CA LYS A 2 -2.82 -10.65 6.49
C LYS A 2 -3.15 -9.66 5.35
N LYS A 3 -3.64 -10.18 4.22
CA LYS A 3 -4.08 -9.38 3.06
C LYS A 3 -5.06 -8.27 3.43
N THR A 4 -6.03 -8.59 4.29
CA THR A 4 -7.02 -7.62 4.78
C THR A 4 -6.36 -6.43 5.47
N THR A 5 -5.31 -6.67 6.26
CA THR A 5 -4.59 -5.61 6.97
C THR A 5 -3.83 -4.70 6.02
N HIS A 6 -3.23 -5.27 4.95
CA HIS A 6 -2.55 -4.47 3.91
C HIS A 6 -3.54 -3.56 3.18
N VAL A 7 -4.67 -4.12 2.74
CA VAL A 7 -5.72 -3.35 2.05
C VAL A 7 -6.26 -2.23 2.93
N LEU A 8 -6.58 -2.52 4.20
CA LEU A 8 -7.11 -1.51 5.11
C LEU A 8 -6.10 -0.39 5.37
N LEU A 9 -4.83 -0.73 5.63
CA LEU A 9 -3.78 0.25 5.87
C LEU A 9 -3.54 1.14 4.64
N ALA A 10 -3.45 0.52 3.46
CA ALA A 10 -3.28 1.23 2.20
C ALA A 10 -4.47 2.14 1.88
N ALA A 11 -5.69 1.65 2.05
CA ALA A 11 -6.93 2.41 1.88
C ALA A 11 -6.97 3.61 2.83
N ALA A 12 -6.61 3.41 4.10
CA ALA A 12 -6.55 4.48 5.09
C ALA A 12 -5.55 5.55 4.68
N LEU A 13 -4.30 5.20 4.38
CA LEU A 13 -3.28 6.17 3.97
C LEU A 13 -3.62 6.86 2.65
N GLY A 14 -4.17 6.11 1.67
CA GLY A 14 -4.64 6.66 0.40
C GLY A 14 -5.76 7.68 0.56
N SER A 15 -6.64 7.53 1.56
CA SER A 15 -7.71 8.52 1.78
C SER A 15 -7.21 9.92 2.16
N TYR A 16 -5.99 10.04 2.69
CA TYR A 16 -5.42 11.33 3.11
C TYR A 16 -4.68 12.08 2.00
N ILE A 17 -4.47 11.48 0.82
CA ILE A 17 -3.84 12.18 -0.31
C ILE A 17 -4.87 12.91 -1.21
N GLY A 18 -6.15 12.58 -1.13
CA GLY A 18 -7.22 13.30 -1.83
C GLY A 18 -7.59 14.60 -1.12
N SER A 19 -7.93 15.65 -1.84
CA SER A 19 -8.29 16.97 -1.29
C SER A 19 -9.78 17.11 -0.90
N ASP A 20 -10.63 16.29 -1.51
CA ASP A 20 -12.09 16.33 -1.38
C ASP A 20 -12.63 14.90 -1.26
N ILE A 21 -13.95 14.75 -1.08
CA ILE A 21 -14.56 13.44 -0.89
C ILE A 21 -14.36 12.51 -2.09
N ALA A 22 -14.48 13.01 -3.32
CA ALA A 22 -14.39 12.19 -4.52
C ALA A 22 -12.94 11.75 -4.77
N SER A 23 -11.98 12.68 -4.65
CA SER A 23 -10.56 12.35 -4.78
C SER A 23 -10.07 11.45 -3.64
N SER A 24 -10.53 11.65 -2.40
CA SER A 24 -10.16 10.79 -1.25
C SER A 24 -10.71 9.37 -1.39
N LEU A 25 -11.96 9.22 -1.85
CA LEU A 25 -12.53 7.90 -2.14
C LEU A 25 -11.80 7.21 -3.29
N THR A 26 -11.46 7.96 -4.35
CA THR A 26 -10.67 7.44 -5.47
C THR A 26 -9.32 6.93 -4.99
N ALA A 27 -8.59 7.74 -4.22
CA ALA A 27 -7.27 7.39 -3.72
C ALA A 27 -7.31 6.22 -2.72
N LEU A 28 -8.31 6.18 -1.83
CA LEU A 28 -8.59 5.06 -0.94
C LEU A 28 -8.74 3.75 -1.74
N THR A 29 -9.57 3.75 -2.77
CA THR A 29 -9.82 2.55 -3.59
C THR A 29 -8.57 2.13 -4.35
N VAL A 30 -7.89 3.07 -5.03
CA VAL A 30 -6.69 2.77 -5.82
C VAL A 30 -5.56 2.27 -4.94
N ALA A 31 -5.30 2.92 -3.80
CA ALA A 31 -4.26 2.48 -2.87
C ALA A 31 -4.57 1.10 -2.28
N GLY A 32 -5.81 0.86 -1.86
CA GLY A 32 -6.26 -0.43 -1.37
C GLY A 32 -6.03 -1.55 -2.39
N LEU A 33 -6.38 -1.33 -3.66
CA LEU A 33 -6.14 -2.31 -4.74
C LEU A 33 -4.65 -2.47 -5.05
N ALA A 34 -3.89 -1.37 -5.12
CA ALA A 34 -2.46 -1.41 -5.41
C ALA A 34 -1.65 -2.17 -4.34
N SER A 35 -2.11 -2.17 -3.08
CA SER A 35 -1.49 -2.93 -2.00
C SER A 35 -1.50 -4.45 -2.23
N LEU A 36 -2.37 -4.96 -3.11
CA LEU A 36 -2.43 -6.38 -3.44
C LEU A 36 -1.37 -6.80 -4.46
N ILE A 37 -0.78 -5.85 -5.19
CA ILE A 37 0.14 -6.14 -6.28
C ILE A 37 1.41 -6.85 -5.77
N PRO A 38 2.08 -6.40 -4.67
CA PRO A 38 3.23 -7.11 -4.14
C PRO A 38 2.97 -8.60 -3.87
N ASP A 39 1.79 -8.92 -3.33
CA ASP A 39 1.39 -10.29 -2.99
C ASP A 39 1.16 -11.21 -4.20
N ILE A 40 1.17 -10.70 -5.43
CA ILE A 40 1.13 -11.53 -6.64
C ILE A 40 2.37 -12.44 -6.70
N ASP A 41 3.52 -12.01 -6.15
CA ASP A 41 4.76 -12.79 -6.17
C ASP A 41 4.80 -14.00 -5.22
N VAL A 42 3.80 -14.12 -4.33
CA VAL A 42 3.71 -15.18 -3.32
C VAL A 42 3.72 -16.57 -3.96
N HIS A 43 3.19 -16.71 -5.17
CA HIS A 43 3.10 -18.00 -5.87
C HIS A 43 4.34 -18.36 -6.70
N PHE A 44 5.21 -17.39 -7.03
CA PHE A 44 6.32 -17.61 -7.96
C PHE A 44 7.69 -17.51 -7.30
N LYS A 45 7.95 -16.53 -6.41
CA LYS A 45 9.18 -16.40 -5.60
C LYS A 45 8.89 -15.51 -4.38
N HIS A 46 8.24 -16.10 -3.38
CA HIS A 46 7.65 -15.44 -2.21
C HIS A 46 8.48 -14.24 -1.69
N ARG A 47 7.93 -13.02 -1.79
CA ARG A 47 8.47 -11.75 -1.28
C ARG A 47 9.86 -11.34 -1.77
N ARG A 48 10.15 -11.57 -3.05
CA ARG A 48 11.41 -11.09 -3.68
C ARG A 48 11.16 -10.19 -4.87
N THR A 49 10.31 -10.62 -5.79
CA THR A 49 10.23 -9.99 -7.11
C THR A 49 9.39 -8.71 -7.11
N LEU A 50 8.35 -8.60 -6.28
CA LEU A 50 7.49 -7.41 -6.21
C LEU A 50 7.64 -6.62 -4.90
N HIS A 51 8.33 -7.18 -3.91
CA HIS A 51 8.57 -6.54 -2.61
C HIS A 51 9.88 -5.72 -2.59
N ASN A 52 10.15 -4.99 -3.68
CA ASN A 52 11.34 -4.15 -3.84
C ASN A 52 10.98 -2.81 -4.51
N ILE A 53 11.83 -1.80 -4.34
CA ILE A 53 11.59 -0.45 -4.87
C ILE A 53 11.60 -0.40 -6.40
N PHE A 54 12.36 -1.27 -7.05
CA PHE A 54 12.51 -1.27 -8.51
C PHE A 54 11.23 -1.76 -9.20
N ALA A 55 10.57 -2.77 -8.62
CA ALA A 55 9.27 -3.26 -9.08
C ALA A 55 8.20 -2.16 -8.96
N LEU A 56 8.21 -1.41 -7.86
CA LEU A 56 7.36 -0.22 -7.71
C LEU A 56 7.67 0.81 -8.81
N SER A 57 8.93 1.17 -9.03
CA SER A 57 9.31 2.13 -10.07
C SER A 57 8.83 1.70 -11.46
N LEU A 58 9.01 0.43 -11.82
CA LEU A 58 8.52 -0.11 -13.09
C LEU A 58 6.99 -0.07 -13.19
N CYS A 59 6.28 -0.39 -12.09
CA CYS A 59 4.83 -0.30 -12.04
C CYS A 59 4.35 1.14 -12.24
N ILE A 60 4.96 2.11 -11.56
CA ILE A 60 4.64 3.54 -11.69
C ILE A 60 4.92 4.03 -13.11
N LEU A 61 6.05 3.66 -13.72
CA LEU A 61 6.36 4.03 -15.10
C LEU A 61 5.34 3.45 -16.09
N GLY A 62 4.98 2.18 -15.93
CA GLY A 62 3.96 1.52 -16.75
C GLY A 62 2.58 2.16 -16.60
N ALA A 63 2.17 2.45 -15.36
CA ALA A 63 0.92 3.15 -15.07
C ALA A 63 0.92 4.57 -15.65
N ALA A 64 2.02 5.32 -15.52
CA ALA A 64 2.15 6.66 -16.07
C ALA A 64 2.07 6.67 -17.60
N PHE A 65 2.73 5.70 -18.25
CA PHE A 65 2.63 5.50 -19.70
C PHE A 65 1.18 5.22 -20.13
N LEU A 66 0.50 4.29 -19.43
CA LEU A 66 -0.89 3.93 -19.73
C LEU A 66 -1.85 5.12 -19.53
N LEU A 67 -1.73 5.84 -18.43
CA LEU A 67 -2.56 7.03 -18.15
C LEU A 67 -2.35 8.10 -19.22
N ARG A 68 -1.09 8.35 -19.62
CA ARG A 68 -0.78 9.28 -20.72
C ARG A 68 -1.38 8.83 -22.04
N TYR A 69 -1.30 7.54 -22.37
CA TYR A 69 -1.92 6.96 -23.57
C TYR A 69 -3.44 7.17 -23.57
N LEU A 70 -4.09 7.02 -22.41
CA LEU A 70 -5.51 7.27 -22.20
C LEU A 70 -5.87 8.75 -22.03
N LYS A 71 -4.90 9.68 -22.18
CA LYS A 71 -5.06 11.13 -21.97
C LYS A 71 -5.57 11.51 -20.57
N VAL A 72 -5.26 10.69 -19.56
CA VAL A 72 -5.52 10.98 -18.14
C VAL A 72 -4.25 11.58 -17.54
N TYR A 73 -4.32 12.85 -17.12
CA TYR A 73 -3.18 13.60 -16.59
C TYR A 73 -3.20 13.78 -15.07
N ASN A 74 -4.14 13.13 -14.38
CA ASN A 74 -4.26 13.21 -12.94
C ASN A 74 -3.18 12.36 -12.24
N THR A 75 -2.32 12.99 -11.44
CA THR A 75 -1.23 12.31 -10.70
C THR A 75 -1.72 11.51 -9.49
N LEU A 76 -2.94 11.78 -9.00
CA LEU A 76 -3.53 11.12 -7.83
C LEU A 76 -3.53 9.60 -7.94
N ILE A 77 -3.76 9.06 -9.14
CA ILE A 77 -3.75 7.61 -9.37
C ILE A 77 -2.34 7.04 -9.14
N LEU A 78 -1.31 7.72 -9.63
CA LEU A 78 0.09 7.28 -9.46
C LEU A 78 0.52 7.40 -8.00
N GLU A 79 0.14 8.50 -7.34
CA GLU A 79 0.38 8.71 -5.91
C GLU A 79 -0.31 7.63 -5.07
N ALA A 80 -1.58 7.31 -5.36
CA ALA A 80 -2.32 6.26 -4.69
C ALA A 80 -1.70 4.87 -4.90
N ILE A 81 -1.23 4.55 -6.11
CA ILE A 81 -0.48 3.32 -6.38
C ILE A 81 0.77 3.25 -5.52
N ALA A 82 1.55 4.35 -5.47
CA ALA A 82 2.76 4.42 -4.66
C ALA A 82 2.47 4.24 -3.17
N VAL A 83 1.46 4.93 -2.63
CA VAL A 83 1.03 4.80 -1.23
C VAL A 83 0.59 3.38 -0.91
N GLY A 84 -0.22 2.76 -1.78
CA GLY A 84 -0.69 1.39 -1.59
C GLY A 84 0.45 0.37 -1.56
N TRP A 85 1.39 0.49 -2.49
CA TRP A 85 2.54 -0.41 -2.58
C TRP A 85 3.53 -0.19 -1.43
N LEU A 86 3.89 1.06 -1.13
CA LEU A 86 4.84 1.38 -0.08
C LEU A 86 4.30 0.99 1.30
N SER A 87 3.02 1.26 1.58
CA SER A 87 2.40 0.84 2.84
C SER A 87 2.37 -0.68 3.01
N HIS A 88 2.19 -1.44 1.92
CA HIS A 88 2.36 -2.90 1.94
C HIS A 88 3.78 -3.32 2.34
N ILE A 89 4.79 -2.76 1.65
CA ILE A 89 6.21 -3.07 1.94
C ILE A 89 6.56 -2.70 3.39
N LEU A 90 6.18 -1.50 3.84
CA LEU A 90 6.44 -1.03 5.20
C LEU A 90 5.75 -1.92 6.25
N ALA A 91 4.51 -2.33 6.00
CA ALA A 91 3.81 -3.28 6.87
C ALA A 91 4.54 -4.63 6.93
N ASP A 92 5.07 -5.12 5.80
CA ASP A 92 5.85 -6.35 5.79
C ASP A 92 7.24 -6.23 6.43
N MET A 93 7.81 -5.03 6.49
CA MET A 93 9.03 -4.76 7.28
C MET A 93 8.80 -4.92 8.79
N LEU A 94 7.56 -4.79 9.29
CA LEU A 94 7.24 -5.07 10.70
C LEU A 94 7.36 -6.57 11.02
N ASN A 95 7.25 -7.44 10.00
CA ASN A 95 7.31 -8.88 10.18
C ASN A 95 8.75 -9.38 10.36
N ILE A 96 8.95 -10.42 11.16
CA ILE A 96 10.27 -11.07 11.37
C ILE A 96 10.95 -11.49 10.06
N GLN A 97 10.16 -11.86 9.04
CA GLN A 97 10.67 -12.27 7.72
C GLN A 97 11.24 -11.07 6.92
N GLY A 98 10.64 -9.88 7.08
CA GLY A 98 11.01 -8.68 6.34
C GLY A 98 10.72 -8.73 4.85
N VAL A 99 11.35 -7.81 4.14
CA VAL A 99 11.28 -7.64 2.68
C VAL A 99 12.68 -7.43 2.10
N ARG A 100 12.89 -7.84 0.84
CA ARG A 100 14.16 -7.62 0.13
C ARG A 100 14.08 -6.36 -0.71
N LEU A 101 14.20 -5.21 -0.05
CA LEU A 101 13.94 -3.90 -0.64
C LEU A 101 14.78 -3.61 -1.90
N LEU A 102 16.00 -4.17 -1.97
CA LEU A 102 17.00 -3.90 -3.01
C LEU A 102 17.18 -5.05 -4.02
N HIS A 103 16.31 -6.06 -4.01
CA HIS A 103 16.34 -7.13 -5.01
C HIS A 103 16.06 -6.55 -6.41
N PRO A 104 16.77 -6.95 -7.49
CA PRO A 104 17.70 -8.09 -7.60
C PRO A 104 19.17 -7.78 -7.30
N PHE A 105 19.53 -6.53 -6.98
CA PHE A 105 20.93 -6.16 -6.76
C PHE A 105 21.47 -6.60 -5.40
N SER A 106 20.59 -6.73 -4.41
CA SER A 106 20.94 -7.26 -3.09
C SER A 106 19.81 -8.10 -2.53
N ASP A 107 20.18 -9.19 -1.86
CA ASP A 107 19.26 -10.11 -1.19
C ASP A 107 19.12 -9.84 0.32
N ALA A 108 19.66 -8.71 0.80
CA ALA A 108 19.50 -8.26 2.18
C ALA A 108 18.02 -8.09 2.56
N SER A 109 17.61 -8.69 3.68
CA SER A 109 16.25 -8.55 4.22
C SER A 109 16.20 -7.38 5.21
N PHE A 110 15.25 -6.48 4.98
CA PHE A 110 14.92 -5.37 5.87
C PHE A 110 13.72 -5.75 6.74
N SER A 111 13.94 -5.81 8.06
CA SER A 111 12.93 -6.18 9.05
C SER A 111 13.18 -5.47 10.37
N LEU A 112 12.11 -4.97 10.98
CA LEU A 112 12.07 -4.44 12.35
C LEU A 112 11.83 -5.54 13.40
N LYS A 113 11.55 -6.78 12.96
CA LYS A 113 11.37 -7.98 13.81
C LYS A 113 10.34 -7.81 14.94
N ILE A 114 9.27 -7.05 14.70
CA ILE A 114 8.24 -6.76 15.72
C ILE A 114 7.36 -7.98 15.99
N ALA A 115 6.80 -8.60 14.94
CA ALA A 115 5.93 -9.76 15.11
C ALA A 115 5.95 -10.72 13.92
N ARG A 116 5.31 -11.89 14.05
CA ARG A 116 5.03 -12.78 12.91
C ARG A 116 3.84 -12.26 12.10
N SER A 117 3.80 -12.58 10.82
CA SER A 117 2.75 -12.16 9.89
C SER A 117 1.33 -12.53 10.31
N ASN A 118 1.17 -13.66 11.04
CA ASN A 118 -0.11 -14.13 11.56
C ASN A 118 -0.34 -13.75 13.04
N ASN A 119 0.42 -12.81 13.61
CA ASN A 119 0.16 -12.33 14.96
C ASN A 119 -1.22 -11.63 15.00
N PRO A 120 -2.20 -12.13 15.77
CA PRO A 120 -3.55 -11.59 15.75
C PRO A 120 -3.61 -10.17 16.31
N VAL A 121 -2.85 -9.89 17.37
CA VAL A 121 -2.80 -8.56 18.01
C VAL A 121 -2.36 -7.50 17.00
N LEU A 122 -1.22 -7.70 16.33
CA LEU A 122 -0.71 -6.73 15.36
C LEU A 122 -1.69 -6.51 14.19
N ASN A 123 -2.26 -7.58 13.65
CA ASN A 123 -3.22 -7.46 12.55
C ASN A 123 -4.51 -6.74 12.97
N ILE A 124 -5.05 -7.04 14.15
CA ILE A 124 -6.24 -6.38 14.68
C ILE A 124 -5.95 -4.91 14.97
N THR A 125 -4.86 -4.59 15.65
CA THR A 125 -4.48 -3.21 15.98
C THR A 125 -4.33 -2.35 14.73
N LEU A 126 -3.61 -2.84 13.71
CA LEU A 126 -3.43 -2.09 12.47
C LEU A 126 -4.73 -1.97 11.67
N SER A 127 -5.58 -3.00 11.67
CA SER A 127 -6.88 -2.94 11.00
C SER A 127 -7.82 -1.93 11.69
N LEU A 128 -7.88 -1.93 13.02
CA LEU A 128 -8.69 -0.97 13.79
C LEU A 128 -8.18 0.46 13.59
N LEU A 129 -6.87 0.68 13.67
CA LEU A 129 -6.25 1.98 13.38
C LEU A 129 -6.64 2.47 11.99
N SER A 130 -6.58 1.60 10.99
CA SER A 130 -6.94 1.94 9.61
C SER A 130 -8.42 2.36 9.48
N ILE A 131 -9.33 1.61 10.11
CA ILE A 131 -10.77 1.94 10.12
C ILE A 131 -11.02 3.28 10.83
N THR A 132 -10.35 3.52 11.96
CA THR A 132 -10.41 4.79 12.67
C THR A 132 -9.93 5.94 11.79
N LEU A 133 -8.78 5.80 11.12
CA LEU A 133 -8.23 6.83 10.22
C LEU A 133 -9.15 7.15 9.04
N ILE A 134 -9.75 6.13 8.41
CA ILE A 134 -10.75 6.31 7.35
C ILE A 134 -11.97 7.07 7.88
N THR A 135 -12.46 6.69 9.06
CA THR A 135 -13.63 7.34 9.67
C THR A 135 -13.35 8.80 10.00
N LEU A 136 -12.18 9.11 10.55
CA LEU A 136 -11.74 10.48 10.84
C LEU A 136 -11.64 11.30 9.55
N ARG A 137 -11.07 10.72 8.48
CA ARG A 137 -10.96 11.40 7.19
C ARG A 137 -12.32 11.71 6.59
N LEU A 138 -13.26 10.77 6.65
CA LEU A 138 -14.62 10.97 6.14
C LEU A 138 -15.37 12.04 6.94
N LYS A 139 -15.23 12.07 8.28
CA LYS A 139 -15.82 13.13 9.11
C LYS A 139 -15.29 14.51 8.76
N GLU A 140 -13.97 14.62 8.59
CA GLU A 140 -13.30 15.87 8.18
C GLU A 140 -13.86 16.38 6.85
N LEU A 141 -13.97 15.51 5.84
CA LEU A 141 -14.45 15.86 4.49
C LEU A 141 -15.95 16.17 4.44
N LEU A 142 -16.73 15.63 5.37
CA LEU A 142 -18.18 15.88 5.46
C LEU A 142 -18.54 17.03 6.40
N HIS A 143 -17.55 17.68 7.02
CA HIS A 143 -17.74 18.70 8.06
C HIS A 143 -18.63 18.24 9.23
N ILE A 144 -18.61 16.95 9.53
CA ILE A 144 -19.36 16.37 10.66
C ILE A 144 -18.40 16.35 11.85
N ALA A 145 -18.53 17.37 12.72
CA ALA A 145 -17.80 17.49 13.98
C ALA A 145 -18.15 16.35 14.95
#